data_AF-A0A538S344-F1
#
_entry.id   AF-A0A538S344-F1
#
_cell.length_a   1.000
_cell.length_b   1.000
_cell.length_c   1.000
_cell.angle_alpha   90.00
_cell.angle_beta   90.00
_cell.angle_gamma   90.00
#
_symmetry.space_group_name_H-M   'P 1'
#
loop_
_entity.id
_entity.type
_entity.pdbx_description
1 polymer ?
#
loop_
_entity_poly.entity_id
_entity_poly.type
_entity_poly.pdbx_seq_one_letter_code
_entity_poly.pdbx_strand_id
1 'polypeptide(L)'
;MNYHHRCWATRQAFTLIELLVVIAIIGILMGLLLPAVQKVREAANRVQCQNNLKQIGLAFHNHHDTLRSFPTGGWYSYSPPTYVNGAPAQGGRQEAGWGFQILPYIEASNVWRGGQATRDVDRAVVAIGATNKISFCPSRREPQTVAYADNYQPPLTGGPITHALCDYAASNKEGTGVVRQYAPVRIRDVTDGLSNTLLVSEKRMNLFYLGQKQTDDNQGYTVGFNYDTVRKTTRPPAPDYSAPSGDGGGIFGASHPGRMNAVFADGSVRGISYTIDKTVFLLVGDKSDGQVVSTDDF
;
A
#
# COMPACT_ATOMS: atom_id res chain seq x y z
N MET A 1 50.00 -44.93 -47.77
CA MET A 1 48.87 -45.63 -47.15
C MET A 1 48.48 -44.88 -45.89
N ASN A 2 47.35 -44.16 -45.90
CA ASN A 2 46.69 -43.62 -44.71
C ASN A 2 45.20 -43.44 -45.07
N TYR A 3 44.37 -44.39 -44.65
CA TYR A 3 42.92 -44.35 -44.83
C TYR A 3 42.29 -43.55 -43.69
N HIS A 4 41.77 -42.35 -43.97
CA HIS A 4 40.88 -41.65 -43.06
C HIS A 4 39.47 -42.25 -43.18
N HIS A 5 39.09 -43.12 -42.24
CA HIS A 5 37.70 -43.56 -42.10
C HIS A 5 36.84 -42.40 -41.61
N ARG A 6 36.09 -41.78 -42.53
CA ARG A 6 34.97 -40.91 -42.18
C ARG A 6 33.80 -41.80 -41.76
N CYS A 7 33.60 -42.00 -40.45
CA CYS A 7 32.35 -42.53 -39.92
C CYS A 7 31.22 -41.56 -40.26
N TRP A 8 30.28 -41.98 -41.10
CA TRP A 8 29.06 -41.23 -41.36
C TRP A 8 28.17 -41.39 -40.13
N ALA A 9 28.03 -40.32 -39.35
CA ALA A 9 27.06 -40.26 -38.27
C ALA A 9 25.65 -40.39 -38.88
N THR A 10 24.97 -41.50 -38.61
CA THR A 10 23.57 -41.71 -38.95
C THR A 10 22.74 -40.65 -38.22
N ARG A 11 22.23 -39.66 -38.96
CA ARG A 11 21.23 -38.75 -38.41
C ARG A 11 19.96 -39.56 -38.18
N GLN A 12 19.58 -39.76 -36.92
CA GLN A 12 18.28 -40.35 -36.59
C GLN A 12 17.18 -39.41 -37.09
N ALA A 13 16.34 -39.91 -38.00
CA ALA A 13 15.17 -39.19 -38.47
C ALA A 13 14.06 -39.34 -37.43
N PHE A 14 13.54 -38.22 -36.95
CA PHE A 14 12.43 -38.17 -36.00
C PHE A 14 11.12 -38.45 -36.74
N THR A 15 10.27 -39.34 -36.22
CA THR A 15 8.96 -39.61 -36.83
C THR A 15 7.96 -38.50 -36.47
N LEU A 16 6.99 -38.27 -37.36
CA LEU A 16 5.89 -37.31 -37.12
C LEU A 16 5.17 -37.62 -35.79
N ILE A 17 4.98 -38.92 -35.50
CA ILE A 17 4.28 -39.38 -34.30
C ILE A 17 5.08 -39.04 -33.04
N GLU A 18 6.38 -39.27 -33.02
CA GLU A 18 7.22 -38.90 -31.87
C GLU A 18 7.17 -37.40 -31.59
N LEU A 19 7.17 -36.55 -32.64
CA LEU A 19 7.04 -35.11 -32.47
C LEU A 19 5.67 -34.72 -31.90
N LEU A 20 4.60 -35.31 -32.42
CA LEU A 20 3.24 -35.06 -31.96
C LEU A 20 3.04 -35.46 -30.49
N VAL A 21 3.60 -36.61 -30.07
CA VAL A 21 3.52 -37.05 -28.67
C VAL A 21 4.27 -36.09 -27.75
N VAL A 22 5.46 -35.65 -28.14
CA VAL A 22 6.27 -34.72 -27.32
C VAL A 22 5.55 -33.38 -27.14
N ILE A 23 5.01 -32.79 -28.22
CA ILE A 23 4.27 -31.53 -28.09
C ILE A 23 2.96 -31.71 -27.28
N ALA A 24 2.31 -32.87 -27.36
CA ALA A 24 1.12 -33.17 -26.56
C ALA A 24 1.45 -33.23 -25.07
N ILE A 25 2.55 -33.91 -24.69
CA ILE A 25 3.01 -33.98 -23.30
C ILE A 25 3.39 -32.59 -22.79
N ILE A 26 4.16 -31.81 -23.55
CA ILE A 26 4.53 -30.44 -23.17
C ILE A 26 3.28 -29.57 -23.01
N GLY A 27 2.31 -29.67 -23.92
CA GLY A 27 1.04 -28.95 -23.84
C GLY A 27 0.26 -29.27 -22.56
N ILE A 28 0.16 -30.55 -22.19
CA ILE A 28 -0.49 -30.99 -20.94
C ILE A 28 0.26 -30.45 -19.72
N LEU A 29 1.59 -30.58 -19.69
CA LEU A 29 2.41 -30.08 -18.58
C LEU A 29 2.26 -28.57 -18.41
N MET A 30 2.37 -27.80 -19.50
CA MET A 30 2.18 -26.34 -19.46
C MET A 30 0.76 -25.95 -19.04
N GLY A 31 -0.26 -26.68 -19.51
CA GLY A 31 -1.65 -26.47 -19.14
C GLY A 31 -1.93 -26.66 -17.65
N LEU A 32 -1.24 -27.60 -17.00
CA LEU A 32 -1.36 -27.84 -15.56
C LEU A 32 -0.46 -26.90 -14.73
N LEU A 33 0.70 -26.51 -15.24
CA LEU A 33 1.68 -25.71 -14.51
C LEU A 33 1.33 -24.21 -14.47
N LEU A 34 0.79 -23.63 -15.54
CA LEU A 34 0.53 -22.19 -15.60
C LEU A 34 -0.45 -21.70 -14.51
N PRO A 35 -1.61 -22.35 -14.27
CA PRO A 35 -2.51 -21.95 -13.19
C PRO A 35 -1.89 -22.12 -11.79
N ALA A 36 -1.06 -23.15 -11.62
CA ALA A 36 -0.37 -23.40 -10.36
C ALA A 36 0.66 -22.31 -10.05
N VAL A 37 1.49 -21.94 -11.03
CA VAL A 37 2.49 -20.86 -10.88
C VAL A 37 1.82 -19.52 -10.55
N GLN A 38 0.69 -19.22 -11.18
CA GLN A 38 -0.08 -18.00 -10.90
C GLN A 38 -0.61 -17.97 -9.46
N LYS A 39 -1.19 -19.09 -8.98
CA LYS A 39 -1.66 -19.21 -7.59
C LYS A 39 -0.53 -19.04 -6.58
N VAL A 40 0.64 -19.64 -6.83
CA VAL A 40 1.81 -19.53 -5.96
C VAL A 40 2.34 -18.09 -5.93
N ARG A 41 2.44 -17.42 -7.08
CA ARG A 41 2.86 -16.01 -7.16
C ARG A 41 1.93 -15.10 -6.36
N GLU A 42 0.62 -15.28 -6.52
CA GLU A 42 -0.36 -14.47 -5.81
C GLU A 42 -0.38 -14.75 -4.30
N ALA A 43 -0.11 -15.98 -3.87
CA ALA A 43 0.10 -16.29 -2.46
C ALA A 43 1.34 -15.57 -1.90
N ALA A 44 2.46 -15.58 -2.64
CA ALA A 44 3.68 -14.89 -2.24
C ALA A 44 3.50 -13.37 -2.17
N ASN A 45 2.85 -12.77 -3.17
CA ASN A 45 2.54 -11.34 -3.19
C ASN A 45 1.68 -10.92 -1.99
N ARG A 46 0.68 -11.74 -1.62
CA ARG A 46 -0.15 -11.51 -0.42
C ARG A 46 0.66 -11.57 0.87
N VAL A 47 1.57 -12.54 1.00
CA VAL A 47 2.49 -12.62 2.15
C VAL A 47 3.38 -11.37 2.21
N GLN A 48 3.84 -10.88 1.07
CA GLN A 48 4.59 -9.62 1.02
C GLN A 48 3.75 -8.42 1.46
N CYS A 49 2.47 -8.31 1.04
CA CYS A 49 1.56 -7.29 1.56
C CYS A 49 1.36 -7.36 3.07
N GLN A 50 1.23 -8.58 3.61
CA GLN A 50 1.11 -8.79 5.06
C GLN A 50 2.38 -8.34 5.80
N ASN A 51 3.56 -8.61 5.24
CA ASN A 51 4.83 -8.14 5.78
C ASN A 51 4.95 -6.61 5.72
N ASN A 52 4.55 -5.98 4.61
CA ASN A 52 4.49 -4.52 4.50
C ASN A 52 3.61 -3.91 5.59
N LEU A 53 2.39 -4.43 5.77
CA LEU A 53 1.45 -3.99 6.81
C LEU A 53 2.01 -4.24 8.21
N LYS A 54 2.74 -5.34 8.43
CA LYS A 54 3.39 -5.61 9.72
C LYS A 54 4.47 -4.57 10.01
N GLN A 55 5.31 -4.24 9.02
CA GLN A 55 6.33 -3.18 9.16
C GLN A 55 5.70 -1.81 9.41
N ILE A 56 4.59 -1.48 8.72
CA ILE A 56 3.81 -0.27 8.97
C ILE A 56 3.29 -0.26 10.41
N GLY A 57 2.67 -1.34 10.88
CA GLY A 57 2.18 -1.44 12.26
C GLY A 57 3.29 -1.23 13.30
N LEU A 58 4.44 -1.88 13.11
CA LEU A 58 5.61 -1.69 13.98
C LEU A 58 6.12 -0.23 13.96
N ALA A 59 6.13 0.41 12.79
CA ALA A 59 6.53 1.80 12.65
C ALA A 59 5.57 2.76 13.37
N PHE A 60 4.27 2.46 13.37
CA PHE A 60 3.27 3.20 14.15
C PHE A 60 3.52 3.07 15.66
N HIS A 61 3.86 1.88 16.14
CA HIS A 61 4.23 1.68 17.55
C HIS A 61 5.53 2.41 17.91
N ASN A 62 6.57 2.34 17.07
CA ASN A 62 7.82 3.08 17.29
C ASN A 62 7.60 4.62 17.30
N HIS A 63 6.71 5.12 16.43
CA HIS A 63 6.28 6.51 16.45
C HIS A 63 5.57 6.83 17.77
N HIS A 64 4.66 5.97 18.23
CA HIS A 64 3.98 6.14 19.52
C HIS A 64 4.95 6.08 20.70
N ASP A 65 5.96 5.23 20.68
CA ASP A 65 6.94 5.13 21.78
C ASP A 65 7.79 6.39 21.88
N THR A 66 8.18 6.95 20.74
CA THR A 66 9.01 8.15 20.65
C THR A 66 8.21 9.44 20.92
N LEU A 67 7.01 9.56 20.32
CA LEU A 67 6.22 10.81 20.30
C LEU A 67 4.95 10.75 21.16
N ARG A 68 4.71 9.63 21.84
CA ARG A 68 3.59 9.40 22.78
C ARG A 68 2.21 9.46 22.12
N SER A 69 2.15 9.28 20.81
CA SER A 69 0.92 9.18 20.02
C SER A 69 1.16 8.44 18.69
N PHE A 70 0.12 7.82 18.15
CA PHE A 70 0.11 7.38 16.76
C PHE A 70 0.31 8.56 15.80
N PRO A 71 0.86 8.33 14.60
CA PRO A 71 0.96 9.36 13.58
C PRO A 71 -0.44 9.85 13.16
N THR A 72 -0.55 11.12 12.83
CA THR A 72 -1.82 11.71 12.36
C THR A 72 -2.01 11.43 10.88
N GLY A 73 -3.22 11.67 10.38
CA GLY A 73 -3.48 11.73 8.94
C GLY A 73 -3.00 13.03 8.30
N GLY A 74 -2.21 13.85 9.00
CA GLY A 74 -1.82 15.18 8.54
C GLY A 74 -2.95 16.20 8.69
N TRP A 75 -2.79 17.36 8.05
CA TRP A 75 -3.72 18.49 8.17
C TRP A 75 -4.73 18.50 7.03
N TYR A 76 -4.38 19.01 5.85
CA TYR A 76 -5.29 19.08 4.71
C TYR A 76 -4.78 18.26 3.53
N SER A 77 -5.63 18.01 2.53
CA SER A 77 -5.26 17.31 1.30
C SER A 77 -4.19 18.05 0.48
N TYR A 78 -3.98 19.33 0.75
CA TYR A 78 -2.98 20.20 0.13
C TYR A 78 -1.83 20.55 1.08
N SER A 79 -1.70 19.87 2.23
CA SER A 79 -0.59 20.10 3.15
C SER A 79 0.64 19.27 2.72
N PRO A 80 1.81 19.91 2.51
CA PRO A 80 3.05 19.20 2.23
C PRO A 80 3.75 18.74 3.52
N PRO A 81 4.80 17.90 3.42
CA PRO A 81 5.73 17.67 4.52
C PRO A 81 6.33 18.98 5.04
N THR A 82 6.14 19.23 6.34
CA THR A 82 6.61 20.45 6.99
C THR A 82 8.03 20.26 7.51
N TYR A 83 8.92 21.20 7.14
CA TYR A 83 10.26 21.34 7.68
C TYR A 83 10.41 22.70 8.34
N VAL A 84 11.21 22.76 9.40
CA VAL A 84 11.54 23.97 10.13
C VAL A 84 13.05 23.99 10.36
N ASN A 85 13.75 24.89 9.69
CA ASN A 85 15.19 25.07 9.81
C ASN A 85 15.97 23.78 9.50
N GLY A 86 15.59 23.08 8.42
CA GLY A 86 16.25 21.87 7.95
C GLY A 86 15.83 20.58 8.67
N ALA A 87 14.95 20.65 9.67
CA ALA A 87 14.45 19.49 10.40
C ALA A 87 12.94 19.26 10.14
N PRO A 88 12.48 18.02 9.96
CA PRO A 88 11.05 17.75 9.84
C PRO A 88 10.30 18.11 11.12
N ALA A 89 9.13 18.75 10.99
CA ALA A 89 8.20 18.87 12.10
C ALA A 89 7.73 17.47 12.55
N GLN A 90 7.31 17.34 13.81
CA GLN A 90 6.93 16.06 14.41
C GLN A 90 5.63 16.18 15.21
N GLY A 91 4.94 15.05 15.41
CA GLY A 91 3.67 14.98 16.11
C GLY A 91 2.61 15.86 15.45
N GLY A 92 1.80 16.56 16.27
CA GLY A 92 0.72 17.41 15.76
C GLY A 92 1.15 18.62 14.91
N ARG A 93 2.44 18.96 14.90
CA ARG A 93 3.00 20.04 14.07
C ARG A 93 3.39 19.60 12.66
N GLN A 94 3.41 18.29 12.41
CA GLN A 94 3.66 17.77 11.07
C GLN A 94 2.35 17.76 10.29
N GLU A 95 2.33 18.47 9.15
CA GLU A 95 1.13 18.57 8.33
C GLU A 95 0.96 17.42 7.33
N ALA A 96 2.05 16.74 6.97
CA ALA A 96 2.00 15.53 6.15
C ALA A 96 1.37 14.36 6.88
N GLY A 97 0.77 13.44 6.11
CA GLY A 97 0.10 12.26 6.63
C GLY A 97 1.02 11.23 7.25
N TRP A 98 0.39 10.17 7.76
CA TRP A 98 1.07 9.10 8.51
C TRP A 98 2.21 8.46 7.71
N GLY A 99 2.06 8.33 6.38
CA GLY A 99 3.08 7.71 5.53
C GLY A 99 4.42 8.44 5.59
N PHE A 100 4.41 9.78 5.64
CA PHE A 100 5.63 10.57 5.85
C PHE A 100 6.14 10.43 7.29
N GLN A 101 5.24 10.48 8.28
CA GLN A 101 5.59 10.46 9.70
C GLN A 101 6.27 9.15 10.14
N ILE A 102 6.01 8.03 9.45
CA ILE A 102 6.60 6.73 9.79
C ILE A 102 7.94 6.45 9.09
N LEU A 103 8.34 7.25 8.10
CA LEU A 103 9.59 7.08 7.36
C LEU A 103 10.84 6.79 8.22
N PRO A 104 11.09 7.48 9.36
CA PRO A 104 12.29 7.21 10.16
C PRO A 104 12.29 5.82 10.80
N TYR A 105 11.11 5.18 10.92
CA TYR A 105 10.93 3.86 11.54
C TYR A 105 10.80 2.72 10.53
N ILE A 106 10.95 3.00 9.23
CA ILE A 106 10.93 2.02 8.13
C ILE A 106 12.18 2.12 7.25
N GLU A 107 13.33 2.37 7.87
CA GLU A 107 14.65 2.50 7.20
C GLU A 107 14.73 3.63 6.15
N ALA A 108 13.75 4.54 6.11
CA ALA A 108 13.68 5.65 5.16
C ALA A 108 14.07 7.01 5.79
N SER A 109 14.94 7.00 6.80
CA SER A 109 15.39 8.20 7.52
C SER A 109 16.04 9.26 6.62
N ASN A 110 16.75 8.86 5.56
CA ASN A 110 17.34 9.81 4.60
C ASN A 110 16.25 10.57 3.81
N VAL A 111 15.19 9.87 3.39
CA VAL A 111 14.04 10.47 2.70
C VAL A 111 13.28 11.38 3.66
N TRP A 112 13.07 10.95 4.90
CA TRP A 112 12.42 11.75 5.95
C TRP A 112 13.13 13.08 6.23
N ARG A 113 14.47 13.11 6.13
CA ARG A 113 15.27 14.34 6.26
C ARG A 113 15.28 15.21 5.00
N GLY A 114 14.66 14.77 3.91
CA GLY A 114 14.69 15.45 2.61
C GLY A 114 16.01 15.26 1.84
N GLY A 115 16.74 14.17 2.10
CA GLY A 115 18.00 13.85 1.44
C GLY A 115 19.07 14.92 1.68
N GLN A 116 19.77 15.31 0.59
CA GLN A 116 20.84 16.31 0.61
C GLN A 116 20.34 17.73 0.29
N ALA A 117 19.03 17.93 0.16
CA ALA A 117 18.46 19.25 -0.10
C ALA A 117 18.77 20.22 1.04
N THR A 118 19.02 21.49 0.71
CA THR A 118 19.38 22.52 1.70
C THR A 118 18.19 23.36 2.12
N ARG A 119 17.29 23.70 1.20
CA ARG A 119 16.06 24.46 1.48
C ARG A 119 14.94 23.54 1.93
N ASP A 120 14.13 23.99 2.88
CA ASP A 120 13.00 23.24 3.44
C ASP A 120 11.95 22.84 2.37
N VAL A 121 11.69 23.72 1.40
CA VAL A 121 10.81 23.41 0.27
C VAL A 121 11.35 22.27 -0.60
N ASP A 122 12.66 22.23 -0.86
CA ASP A 122 13.28 21.17 -1.66
C ASP A 122 13.29 19.84 -0.89
N ARG A 123 13.47 19.88 0.44
CA ARG A 123 13.36 18.70 1.31
C ARG A 123 11.96 18.07 1.22
N ALA A 124 10.91 18.89 1.20
CA ALA A 124 9.54 18.42 1.02
C ALA A 124 9.36 17.75 -0.36
N VAL A 125 9.84 18.38 -1.43
CA VAL A 125 9.77 17.81 -2.79
C VAL A 125 10.51 16.46 -2.89
N VAL A 126 11.70 16.36 -2.28
CA VAL A 126 12.44 15.08 -2.22
C VAL A 126 11.63 14.00 -1.52
N ALA A 127 11.03 14.31 -0.38
CA ALA A 127 10.21 13.33 0.36
C ALA A 127 8.96 12.90 -0.44
N ILE A 128 8.29 13.85 -1.11
CA ILE A 128 7.09 13.58 -1.91
C ILE A 128 7.39 12.65 -3.09
N GLY A 129 8.53 12.83 -3.76
CA GLY A 129 8.88 12.07 -4.96
C GLY A 129 9.60 10.73 -4.71
N ALA A 130 10.04 10.45 -3.49
CA ALA A 130 10.83 9.26 -3.18
C ALA A 130 9.93 8.03 -2.96
N THR A 131 10.06 7.02 -3.83
CA THR A 131 9.32 5.77 -3.69
C THR A 131 9.83 4.92 -2.53
N ASN A 132 8.91 4.26 -1.83
CA ASN A 132 9.22 3.27 -0.81
C ASN A 132 8.48 1.96 -1.13
N LYS A 133 9.20 0.85 -1.25
CA LYS A 133 8.64 -0.47 -1.55
C LYS A 133 7.55 -0.91 -0.56
N ILE A 134 7.65 -0.52 0.70
CA ILE A 134 6.69 -0.86 1.76
C ILE A 134 5.30 -0.26 1.47
N SER A 135 5.25 0.84 0.70
CA SER A 135 4.01 1.52 0.36
C SER A 135 3.24 0.88 -0.80
N PHE A 136 3.77 -0.16 -1.46
CA PHE A 136 3.19 -0.74 -2.68
C PHE A 136 2.76 -2.20 -2.50
N CYS A 137 1.64 -2.55 -3.13
CA CYS A 137 1.14 -3.91 -3.21
C CYS A 137 1.70 -4.58 -4.48
N PRO A 138 2.54 -5.63 -4.38
CA PRO A 138 3.13 -6.31 -5.54
C PRO A 138 2.11 -7.01 -6.44
N SER A 139 0.90 -7.32 -5.94
CA SER A 139 -0.20 -7.80 -6.79
C SER A 139 -0.80 -6.71 -7.67
N ARG A 140 -0.59 -5.44 -7.33
CA ARG A 140 -1.13 -4.29 -8.06
C ARG A 140 -0.10 -3.65 -8.98
N ARG A 141 1.08 -3.31 -8.45
CA ARG A 141 2.08 -2.52 -9.16
C ARG A 141 3.45 -2.57 -8.50
N GLU A 142 4.47 -2.33 -9.32
CA GLU A 142 5.79 -1.94 -8.84
C GLU A 142 5.76 -0.50 -8.28
N PRO A 143 6.74 -0.12 -7.43
CA PRO A 143 6.89 1.24 -6.95
C PRO A 143 6.96 2.22 -8.12
N GLN A 144 6.06 3.20 -8.12
CA GLN A 144 5.93 4.15 -9.21
C GLN A 144 5.58 5.55 -8.72
N THR A 145 5.77 6.51 -9.63
CA THR A 145 5.50 7.92 -9.40
C THR A 145 4.60 8.49 -10.48
N VAL A 146 3.85 9.53 -10.16
CA VAL A 146 3.07 10.33 -11.10
C VAL A 146 3.42 11.80 -10.94
N ALA A 147 3.33 12.58 -12.01
CA ALA A 147 3.60 14.02 -11.97
C ALA A 147 2.33 14.81 -12.29
N TYR A 148 1.92 15.70 -11.39
CA TYR A 148 0.76 16.57 -11.56
C TYR A 148 1.07 17.99 -11.12
N ALA A 149 0.17 18.92 -11.45
CA ALA A 149 0.27 20.30 -11.00
C ALA A 149 0.42 20.36 -9.47
N ASP A 150 1.27 21.27 -9.01
CA ASP A 150 1.45 21.58 -7.60
C ASP A 150 0.16 22.17 -7.02
N ASN A 151 -0.55 21.34 -6.26
CA ASN A 151 -1.77 21.71 -5.56
C ASN A 151 -1.53 21.92 -4.06
N TYR A 152 -0.27 21.98 -3.61
CA TYR A 152 0.04 22.26 -2.22
C TYR A 152 -0.19 23.74 -1.89
N GLN A 153 -0.45 24.02 -0.62
CA GLN A 153 -0.61 25.39 -0.13
C GLN A 153 0.32 25.67 1.06
N PRO A 154 1.28 26.61 0.93
CA PRO A 154 1.65 27.31 -0.31
C PRO A 154 2.27 26.36 -1.37
N PRO A 155 2.25 26.73 -2.67
CA PRO A 155 2.93 25.96 -3.70
C PRO A 155 4.42 25.79 -3.37
N LEU A 156 4.96 24.59 -3.59
CA LEU A 156 6.35 24.24 -3.35
C LEU A 156 7.26 24.62 -4.52
N THR A 157 6.82 24.41 -5.76
CA THR A 157 7.66 24.59 -6.97
C THR A 157 7.08 25.57 -7.98
N GLY A 158 5.76 25.80 -7.95
CA GLY A 158 5.07 26.58 -8.99
C GLY A 158 4.92 25.85 -10.33
N GLY A 159 5.29 24.57 -10.40
CA GLY A 159 5.16 23.70 -11.57
C GLY A 159 4.75 22.29 -11.17
N PRO A 160 4.74 21.31 -12.08
CA PRO A 160 4.39 19.93 -11.70
C PRO A 160 5.33 19.35 -10.63
N ILE A 161 4.77 18.55 -9.73
CA ILE A 161 5.50 17.80 -8.69
C ILE A 161 5.32 16.31 -8.94
N THR A 162 6.41 15.57 -8.79
CA THR A 162 6.43 14.11 -8.84
C THR A 162 6.04 13.55 -7.48
N HIS A 163 4.99 12.76 -7.43
CA HIS A 163 4.46 12.08 -6.25
C HIS A 163 4.76 10.59 -6.30
N ALA A 164 5.36 10.05 -5.25
CA ALA A 164 5.46 8.62 -5.02
C ALA A 164 4.14 8.08 -4.47
N LEU A 165 3.53 7.18 -5.23
CA LEU A 165 2.19 6.65 -4.93
C LEU A 165 2.19 5.67 -3.75
N CYS A 166 1.01 5.17 -3.39
CA CYS A 166 0.87 4.19 -2.33
C CYS A 166 -0.39 3.35 -2.47
N ASP A 167 -0.39 2.17 -1.87
CA ASP A 167 -1.44 1.15 -1.98
C ASP A 167 -2.14 0.83 -0.67
N TYR A 168 -1.71 1.49 0.40
CA TYR A 168 -2.23 1.33 1.76
C TYR A 168 -2.77 2.67 2.26
N ALA A 169 -3.82 2.60 3.07
CA ALA A 169 -4.41 3.76 3.71
C ALA A 169 -4.74 3.47 5.18
N ALA A 170 -4.64 4.49 6.00
CA ALA A 170 -5.09 4.43 7.38
C ALA A 170 -6.61 4.46 7.49
N SER A 171 -7.12 3.87 8.56
CA SER A 171 -8.54 3.83 8.88
C SER A 171 -8.98 5.04 9.67
N ASN A 172 -10.08 5.61 9.19
CA ASN A 172 -10.78 6.69 9.86
C ASN A 172 -12.29 6.60 9.60
N LYS A 173 -13.06 6.15 10.61
CA LYS A 173 -14.52 6.22 10.61
C LYS A 173 -14.99 7.65 10.90
N GLU A 174 -14.93 8.51 9.88
CA GLU A 174 -15.50 9.88 9.92
C GLU A 174 -15.13 10.72 11.15
N GLY A 175 -13.86 10.62 11.53
CA GLY A 175 -13.25 11.33 12.63
C GLY A 175 -13.10 10.52 13.90
N THR A 176 -13.57 9.27 13.99
CA THR A 176 -13.47 8.48 15.23
C THR A 176 -12.38 7.41 15.24
N GLY A 177 -11.78 7.08 14.09
CA GLY A 177 -10.67 6.13 13.99
C GLY A 177 -9.35 6.62 14.60
N VAL A 178 -8.34 5.74 14.60
CA VAL A 178 -7.03 6.00 15.25
C VAL A 178 -6.25 7.10 14.53
N VAL A 179 -6.24 7.10 13.20
CA VAL A 179 -5.50 8.09 12.41
C VAL A 179 -6.41 9.26 12.07
N ARG A 180 -6.36 10.31 12.90
CA ARG A 180 -7.21 11.50 12.75
C ARG A 180 -6.51 12.63 12.01
N GLN A 181 -7.31 13.52 11.43
CA GLN A 181 -6.85 14.80 10.90
C GLN A 181 -6.31 15.65 12.07
N TYR A 182 -5.03 16.02 12.02
CA TYR A 182 -4.26 16.83 12.99
C TYR A 182 -4.38 16.51 14.50
N ALA A 183 -5.17 15.50 14.90
CA ALA A 183 -5.46 15.16 16.28
C ALA A 183 -4.75 13.85 16.67
N PRO A 184 -3.59 13.89 17.34
CA PRO A 184 -2.85 12.69 17.70
C PRO A 184 -3.64 11.83 18.70
N VAL A 185 -3.67 10.53 18.46
CA VAL A 185 -4.35 9.53 19.30
C VAL A 185 -3.31 8.71 20.06
N ARG A 186 -3.51 8.49 21.35
CA ARG A 186 -2.65 7.63 22.17
C ARG A 186 -3.26 6.23 22.27
N ILE A 187 -2.45 5.23 22.58
CA ILE A 187 -2.92 3.85 22.82
C ILE A 187 -4.08 3.80 23.83
N ARG A 188 -3.98 4.55 24.93
CA ARG A 188 -5.04 4.60 25.96
C ARG A 188 -6.38 5.18 25.47
N ASP A 189 -6.37 5.91 24.36
CA ASP A 189 -7.57 6.54 23.79
C ASP A 189 -8.33 5.55 22.85
N VAL A 190 -7.79 4.33 22.64
CA VAL A 190 -8.41 3.22 21.90
C VAL A 190 -9.06 2.26 22.91
N THR A 191 -10.27 2.60 23.34
CA THR A 191 -10.96 1.89 24.43
C THR A 191 -11.66 0.61 23.98
N ASP A 192 -11.92 0.43 22.68
CA ASP A 192 -12.59 -0.77 22.15
C ASP A 192 -11.63 -1.96 21.95
N GLY A 193 -10.36 -1.74 22.29
CA GLY A 193 -9.28 -2.72 22.22
C GLY A 193 -8.43 -2.54 20.96
N LEU A 194 -7.11 -2.45 21.16
CA LEU A 194 -6.15 -2.31 20.06
C LEU A 194 -6.27 -3.41 19.00
N SER A 195 -6.62 -4.63 19.42
CA SER A 195 -6.79 -5.80 18.56
C SER A 195 -8.08 -5.80 17.74
N ASN A 196 -9.01 -4.87 18.01
CA ASN A 196 -10.32 -4.77 17.37
C ASN A 196 -10.47 -3.50 16.53
N THR A 197 -9.55 -2.55 16.68
CA THR A 197 -9.55 -1.31 15.91
C THR A 197 -8.60 -1.41 14.71
N LEU A 198 -9.16 -1.25 13.51
CA LEU A 198 -8.44 -1.19 12.25
C LEU A 198 -7.51 0.04 12.23
N LEU A 199 -6.24 -0.18 11.89
CA LEU A 199 -5.23 0.88 11.84
C LEU A 199 -4.91 1.30 10.39
N VAL A 200 -4.44 0.36 9.57
CA VAL A 200 -4.10 0.57 8.14
C VAL A 200 -4.53 -0.66 7.35
N SER A 201 -4.98 -0.47 6.11
CA SER A 201 -5.35 -1.57 5.21
C SER A 201 -5.07 -1.20 3.76
N GLU A 202 -5.10 -2.21 2.90
CA GLU A 202 -5.03 -2.02 1.45
C GLU A 202 -6.22 -1.18 0.92
N LYS A 203 -5.95 -0.36 -0.10
CA LYS A 203 -6.95 0.47 -0.78
C LYS A 203 -7.63 -0.31 -1.89
N ARG A 204 -8.90 0.00 -2.20
CA ARG A 204 -9.52 -0.41 -3.47
C ARG A 204 -9.16 0.57 -4.57
N MET A 205 -8.77 0.10 -5.74
CA MET A 205 -8.37 0.93 -6.89
C MET A 205 -9.12 0.52 -8.17
N ASN A 206 -9.21 1.45 -9.13
CA ASN A 206 -9.59 1.14 -10.50
C ASN A 206 -8.34 0.82 -11.34
N LEU A 207 -8.19 -0.44 -11.73
CA LEU A 207 -7.03 -0.95 -12.45
C LEU A 207 -6.86 -0.32 -13.84
N PHE A 208 -7.95 0.23 -14.43
CA PHE A 208 -7.91 0.86 -15.74
C PHE A 208 -7.04 2.12 -15.78
N TYR A 209 -6.90 2.85 -14.66
CA TYR A 209 -6.09 4.08 -14.57
C TYR A 209 -4.86 3.92 -13.68
N LEU A 210 -4.34 2.71 -13.45
CA LEU A 210 -3.09 2.56 -12.69
C LEU A 210 -1.95 3.31 -13.38
N GLY A 211 -1.24 4.14 -12.61
CA GLY A 211 -0.18 5.02 -13.13
C GLY A 211 -0.70 6.22 -13.92
N GLN A 212 -2.01 6.44 -13.93
CA GLN A 212 -2.66 7.64 -14.44
C GLN A 212 -3.43 8.35 -13.32
N LYS A 213 -4.11 9.44 -13.66
CA LYS A 213 -4.77 10.28 -12.66
C LYS A 213 -6.03 9.57 -12.17
N GLN A 214 -6.01 9.16 -10.91
CA GLN A 214 -7.17 8.71 -10.13
C GLN A 214 -7.29 9.67 -8.95
N THR A 215 -8.49 10.19 -8.63
CA THR A 215 -8.60 11.22 -7.57
C THR A 215 -8.20 10.74 -6.18
N ASP A 216 -8.10 9.42 -6.01
CA ASP A 216 -7.72 8.74 -4.79
C ASP A 216 -6.41 7.94 -4.92
N ASP A 217 -5.59 8.28 -5.93
CA ASP A 217 -4.24 7.75 -6.17
C ASP A 217 -3.38 8.72 -7.01
N ASN A 218 -3.30 10.01 -6.62
CA ASN A 218 -2.58 11.04 -7.37
C ASN A 218 -1.64 11.94 -6.54
N GLN A 219 -1.63 11.83 -5.21
CA GLN A 219 -0.79 12.64 -4.34
C GLN A 219 0.17 11.81 -3.47
N GLY A 220 -0.08 10.51 -3.34
CA GLY A 220 0.88 9.56 -2.77
C GLY A 220 0.92 9.50 -1.24
N TYR A 221 1.92 8.82 -0.68
CA TYR A 221 1.92 8.48 0.77
C TYR A 221 2.24 9.66 1.71
N THR A 222 2.80 10.75 1.19
CA THR A 222 3.23 11.90 2.02
C THR A 222 2.17 12.97 2.17
N VAL A 223 1.10 12.93 1.39
CA VAL A 223 0.03 13.93 1.46
C VAL A 223 -0.62 13.94 2.84
N GLY A 224 -1.15 15.09 3.27
CA GLY A 224 -1.98 15.20 4.46
C GLY A 224 -3.30 14.44 4.33
N PHE A 225 -4.37 14.94 4.94
CA PHE A 225 -5.61 14.17 5.09
C PHE A 225 -6.36 14.06 3.76
N ASN A 226 -6.10 12.99 3.02
CA ASN A 226 -6.58 12.75 1.66
C ASN A 226 -7.01 11.27 1.49
N TYR A 227 -7.87 10.98 0.51
CA TYR A 227 -8.22 9.62 0.11
C TYR A 227 -7.01 8.77 -0.29
N ASP A 228 -5.91 9.34 -0.80
CA ASP A 228 -4.68 8.60 -1.09
C ASP A 228 -4.14 7.84 0.13
N THR A 229 -4.26 8.42 1.32
CA THR A 229 -3.63 7.93 2.56
C THR A 229 -4.63 7.57 3.66
N VAL A 230 -5.89 8.02 3.59
CA VAL A 230 -6.91 7.75 4.61
C VAL A 230 -8.21 7.31 3.96
N ARG A 231 -8.81 6.23 4.48
CA ARG A 231 -10.06 5.66 3.98
C ARG A 231 -11.06 5.48 5.11
N LYS A 232 -12.33 5.44 4.73
CA LYS A 232 -13.45 5.30 5.66
C LYS A 232 -13.95 3.87 5.70
N THR A 233 -14.43 3.44 6.86
CA THR A 233 -15.09 2.13 7.06
C THR A 233 -16.61 2.18 6.89
N THR A 234 -17.18 3.33 6.50
CA THR A 234 -18.64 3.50 6.32
C THR A 234 -19.21 2.71 5.14
N ARG A 235 -18.34 2.17 4.29
CA ARG A 235 -18.68 1.30 3.16
C ARG A 235 -17.84 0.02 3.26
N PRO A 236 -18.43 -1.17 3.01
CA PRO A 236 -17.69 -2.43 3.03
C PRO A 236 -16.51 -2.42 2.05
N PRO A 237 -15.45 -3.20 2.33
CA PRO A 237 -14.35 -3.35 1.41
C PRO A 237 -14.79 -4.11 0.15
N ALA A 238 -14.15 -3.82 -0.97
CA ALA A 238 -14.46 -4.47 -2.24
C ALA A 238 -13.18 -4.73 -3.05
N PRO A 239 -13.18 -5.74 -3.95
CA PRO A 239 -12.02 -5.98 -4.80
C PRO A 239 -11.75 -4.79 -5.71
N ASP A 240 -10.48 -4.67 -6.11
CA ASP A 240 -10.10 -3.83 -7.24
C ASP A 240 -10.93 -4.22 -8.47
N TYR A 241 -11.18 -3.25 -9.34
CA TYR A 241 -12.00 -3.44 -10.54
C TYR A 241 -11.36 -2.72 -11.73
N SER A 242 -11.80 -3.01 -12.95
CA SER A 242 -11.29 -2.32 -14.15
C SER A 242 -12.46 -1.83 -15.00
N ALA A 243 -12.58 -0.51 -15.16
CA ALA A 243 -13.58 0.11 -16.02
C ALA A 243 -13.09 1.48 -16.55
N PRO A 244 -13.56 1.94 -17.73
CA PRO A 244 -13.15 3.22 -18.32
C PRO A 244 -13.81 4.44 -17.66
N SER A 245 -14.30 4.30 -16.42
CA SER A 245 -14.85 5.38 -15.60
C SER A 245 -14.82 5.03 -14.11
N GLY A 246 -14.82 6.08 -13.28
CA GLY A 246 -14.78 5.97 -11.83
C GLY A 246 -13.38 5.71 -11.26
N ASP A 247 -13.25 5.89 -9.95
CA ASP A 247 -12.01 5.75 -9.17
C ASP A 247 -12.14 4.61 -8.15
N GLY A 248 -11.15 4.42 -7.27
CA GLY A 248 -11.22 3.44 -6.17
C GLY A 248 -12.39 3.65 -5.20
N GLY A 249 -12.98 4.86 -5.21
CA GLY A 249 -14.21 5.21 -4.51
C GLY A 249 -13.99 5.60 -3.04
N GLY A 250 -12.74 5.88 -2.64
CA GLY A 250 -12.43 6.28 -1.26
C GLY A 250 -12.63 5.17 -0.23
N ILE A 251 -12.71 3.90 -0.66
CA ILE A 251 -12.93 2.73 0.22
C ILE A 251 -11.72 1.80 0.26
N PHE A 252 -11.74 0.90 1.24
CA PHE A 252 -10.78 -0.18 1.39
C PHE A 252 -11.04 -1.34 0.39
N GLY A 253 -10.00 -2.12 0.12
CA GLY A 253 -10.04 -3.23 -0.84
C GLY A 253 -8.65 -3.76 -1.15
N ALA A 254 -8.52 -4.66 -2.14
CA ALA A 254 -7.22 -5.10 -2.64
C ALA A 254 -7.33 -5.73 -4.04
N SER A 255 -6.19 -5.96 -4.68
CA SER A 255 -6.10 -6.82 -5.87
C SER A 255 -6.20 -8.31 -5.53
N HIS A 256 -6.11 -8.65 -4.23
CA HIS A 256 -6.16 -10.01 -3.73
C HIS A 256 -7.56 -10.62 -3.86
N PRO A 257 -7.70 -11.88 -4.30
CA PRO A 257 -8.99 -12.56 -4.38
C PRO A 257 -9.64 -12.74 -2.99
N GLY A 258 -10.91 -12.34 -2.89
CA GLY A 258 -11.81 -12.63 -1.76
C GLY A 258 -11.58 -11.85 -0.47
N ARG A 259 -10.44 -11.17 -0.29
CA ARG A 259 -10.10 -10.44 0.94
C ARG A 259 -9.04 -9.38 0.70
N MET A 260 -8.99 -8.40 1.59
CA MET A 260 -7.86 -7.48 1.75
C MET A 260 -7.06 -7.84 3.00
N ASN A 261 -5.79 -7.41 3.08
CA ASN A 261 -5.02 -7.46 4.30
C ASN A 261 -5.14 -6.14 5.06
N ALA A 262 -5.18 -6.26 6.39
CA ALA A 262 -5.33 -5.15 7.32
C ALA A 262 -4.40 -5.34 8.52
N VAL A 263 -3.83 -4.25 9.02
CA VAL A 263 -3.16 -4.20 10.33
C VAL A 263 -4.04 -3.46 11.34
N PHE A 264 -4.12 -4.03 12.54
CA PHE A 264 -4.88 -3.49 13.67
C PHE A 264 -3.98 -2.64 14.57
N ALA A 265 -4.59 -1.89 15.49
CA ALA A 265 -3.87 -0.96 16.38
C ALA A 265 -2.93 -1.65 17.38
N ASP A 266 -2.99 -2.98 17.52
CA ASP A 266 -2.04 -3.81 18.26
C ASP A 266 -0.85 -4.30 17.38
N GLY A 267 -0.84 -3.93 16.10
CA GLY A 267 0.14 -4.36 15.12
C GLY A 267 -0.05 -5.80 14.61
N SER A 268 -1.16 -6.46 14.92
CA SER A 268 -1.53 -7.74 14.32
C SER A 268 -2.06 -7.54 12.90
N VAL A 269 -1.72 -8.46 11.99
CA VAL A 269 -2.14 -8.42 10.58
C VAL A 269 -3.13 -9.55 10.32
N ARG A 270 -4.27 -9.23 9.71
CA ARG A 270 -5.35 -10.18 9.42
C ARG A 270 -5.93 -9.92 8.04
N GLY A 271 -6.53 -10.95 7.45
CA GLY A 271 -7.35 -10.79 6.25
C GLY A 271 -8.76 -10.38 6.63
N ILE A 272 -9.36 -9.46 5.88
CA ILE A 272 -10.77 -9.07 6.00
C ILE A 272 -11.49 -9.45 4.72
N SER A 273 -12.52 -10.29 4.81
CA SER A 273 -13.33 -10.72 3.66
C SER A 273 -14.06 -9.54 3.00
N TYR A 274 -14.21 -9.58 1.68
CA TYR A 274 -15.10 -8.64 0.96
C TYR A 274 -16.59 -8.86 1.28
N THR A 275 -16.92 -9.98 1.93
CA THR A 275 -18.27 -10.32 2.38
C THR A 275 -18.49 -10.04 3.86
N ILE A 276 -17.57 -9.34 4.53
CA ILE A 276 -17.72 -8.93 5.93
C ILE A 276 -19.04 -8.17 6.13
N ASP A 277 -19.70 -8.40 7.27
CA ASP A 277 -20.89 -7.64 7.61
C ASP A 277 -20.56 -6.14 7.68
N LYS A 278 -21.44 -5.32 7.09
CA LYS A 278 -21.23 -3.86 7.02
C LYS A 278 -21.13 -3.24 8.41
N THR A 279 -21.91 -3.71 9.38
CA THR A 279 -21.92 -3.21 10.75
C THR A 279 -20.60 -3.54 11.42
N VAL A 280 -20.15 -4.79 11.32
CA VAL A 280 -18.85 -5.23 11.82
C VAL A 280 -17.73 -4.36 11.24
N PHE A 281 -17.71 -4.16 9.92
CA PHE A 281 -16.68 -3.35 9.28
C PHE A 281 -16.70 -1.88 9.74
N LEU A 282 -17.90 -1.34 9.96
CA LEU A 282 -18.08 0.01 10.49
C LEU A 282 -17.53 0.12 11.92
N LEU A 283 -17.79 -0.87 12.79
CA LEU A 283 -17.34 -0.87 14.18
C LEU A 283 -15.82 -0.90 14.29
N VAL A 284 -15.13 -1.73 13.50
CA VAL A 284 -13.65 -1.79 13.57
C VAL A 284 -12.96 -0.51 13.13
N GLY A 285 -13.66 0.40 12.46
CA GLY A 285 -13.12 1.72 12.12
C GLY A 285 -13.19 2.74 13.26
N ASP A 286 -13.93 2.44 14.33
CA ASP A 286 -13.98 3.24 15.55
C ASP A 286 -12.93 2.76 16.56
N LYS A 287 -12.48 3.68 17.40
CA LYS A 287 -11.55 3.37 18.48
C LYS A 287 -12.23 3.35 19.85
N SER A 288 -13.42 3.95 19.97
CA SER A 288 -14.02 4.24 21.28
C SER A 288 -15.56 4.36 21.26
N ASP A 289 -16.27 3.53 20.49
CA ASP A 289 -17.74 3.46 20.51
C ASP A 289 -18.29 2.44 21.53
N GLY A 290 -17.41 1.70 22.21
CA GLY A 290 -17.73 0.72 23.25
C GLY A 290 -18.22 -0.62 22.70
N GLN A 291 -18.29 -0.79 21.38
CA GLN A 291 -18.70 -2.05 20.75
C GLN A 291 -17.46 -2.91 20.49
N VAL A 292 -17.56 -4.18 20.86
CA VAL A 292 -16.48 -5.15 20.65
C VAL A 292 -16.85 -6.06 19.50
N VAL A 293 -15.89 -6.27 18.60
CA VAL A 293 -16.00 -7.18 17.44
C VAL A 293 -15.23 -8.46 17.74
N SER A 294 -15.78 -9.62 17.35
CA SER A 294 -15.11 -10.91 17.52
C SER A 294 -14.07 -11.14 16.42
N THR A 295 -13.03 -11.92 16.72
CA THR A 295 -12.07 -12.37 15.70
C THR A 295 -12.69 -13.27 14.64
N ASP A 296 -13.84 -13.89 14.93
CA ASP A 296 -14.56 -14.75 14.00
C ASP A 296 -15.39 -13.95 12.96
N ASP A 297 -15.49 -12.62 13.13
CA ASP A 297 -16.30 -11.75 12.27
C ASP A 297 -15.55 -11.27 11.00
N PHE A 298 -14.28 -11.67 10.78
CA PHE A 298 -13.37 -11.15 9.75
C PHE A 298 -13.20 -12.02 8.49
#